data_AF-A0A4Q7P938-F1
#
_entry.id   AF-A0A4Q7P938-F1
#
_cell.length_a   1.000
_cell.length_b   1.000
_cell.length_c   1.000
_cell.angle_alpha   90.00
_cell.angle_beta   90.00
_cell.angle_gamma   90.00
#
_symmetry.space_group_name_H-M   'P 1'
#
loop_
_entity.id
_entity.type
_entity.pdbx_description
1 polymer ?
#
loop_
_entity_poly.entity_id
_entity_poly.type
_entity_poly.pdbx_seq_one_letter_code
_entity_poly.pdbx_strand_id
1 'polypeptide(L)'
;MKIPFRIFVLTFLFFVFIQPGQVFGQAANFFSENRYADYPVISLKENFLGNPVYFVGGDKIKASEVRAYMEIMPGDANDFMKNHTKAMTGTGLLLGGQVVVWGALGYAIANRDNLNNQIVRNWIIATTIGGIGAGAGRPMNRDGVRRINTLLNKHNYLIRQDDITKPYLSMDFRNNHLGEKIDIYDGPNLLTKSRLNQYMLEFPEFAEYMRKSQRNQNWSSALGIVGLASTVVFVGYILTPQIQSSTPSNILLPLTMANIGLSISGGIVRRAARNHTRQALMKFNFGDEFVSY
;
A
#
# COMPACT_ATOMS: atom_id res chain seq x y z
N MET A 1 3.97 -39.00 -1.09
CA MET A 1 2.95 -38.65 -0.07
C MET A 1 2.25 -37.37 -0.54
N LYS A 2 1.00 -37.44 -1.02
CA LYS A 2 0.27 -36.27 -1.55
C LYS A 2 -0.41 -35.58 -0.39
N ILE A 3 0.10 -34.42 0.05
CA ILE A 3 -0.63 -33.58 1.01
C ILE A 3 -1.87 -33.07 0.26
N PRO A 4 -3.09 -33.41 0.69
CA PRO A 4 -4.29 -32.94 0.00
C PRO A 4 -4.36 -31.41 0.13
N PHE A 5 -4.58 -30.74 -1.00
CA PHE A 5 -4.68 -29.27 -1.13
C PHE A 5 -5.59 -28.63 -0.05
N ARG A 6 -6.62 -29.36 0.41
CA ARG A 6 -7.48 -28.95 1.53
C ARG A 6 -6.74 -28.74 2.84
N ILE A 7 -5.75 -29.59 3.17
CA ILE A 7 -4.95 -29.47 4.40
C ILE A 7 -4.01 -28.26 4.30
N PHE A 8 -3.43 -27.98 3.13
CA PHE A 8 -2.57 -26.81 2.93
C PHE A 8 -3.36 -25.49 3.02
N VAL A 9 -4.56 -25.44 2.41
CA VAL A 9 -5.44 -24.25 2.49
C VAL A 9 -5.96 -24.04 3.91
N LEU A 10 -6.31 -25.11 4.65
CA LEU A 10 -6.76 -25.00 6.03
C LEU A 10 -5.63 -24.64 7.01
N THR A 11 -4.43 -25.18 6.85
CA THR A 11 -3.28 -24.78 7.70
C THR A 11 -2.81 -23.35 7.40
N PHE A 12 -2.84 -22.91 6.15
CA PHE A 12 -2.50 -21.52 5.81
C PHE A 12 -3.57 -20.52 6.28
N LEU A 13 -4.87 -20.88 6.22
CA LEU A 13 -5.95 -20.08 6.81
C LEU A 13 -5.84 -20.02 8.35
N PHE A 14 -5.41 -21.09 9.01
CA PHE A 14 -5.19 -21.11 10.46
C PHE A 14 -4.09 -20.13 10.90
N PHE A 15 -3.02 -19.97 10.10
CA PHE A 15 -1.94 -19.02 10.40
C PHE A 15 -2.25 -17.56 10.04
N VAL A 16 -3.21 -17.30 9.13
CA VAL A 16 -3.59 -15.93 8.74
C VAL A 16 -4.72 -15.36 9.61
N PHE A 17 -5.57 -16.21 10.21
CA PHE A 17 -6.70 -15.77 11.04
C PHE A 17 -6.45 -15.83 12.56
N ILE A 18 -5.40 -16.48 13.05
CA ILE A 18 -5.00 -16.40 14.45
C ILE A 18 -3.92 -15.32 14.60
N GLN A 19 -4.34 -14.05 14.55
CA GLN A 19 -3.68 -13.07 15.41
C GLN A 19 -4.45 -13.06 16.72
N PRO A 20 -3.83 -13.38 17.86
CA PRO A 20 -4.49 -13.18 19.14
C PRO A 20 -4.77 -11.68 19.24
N GLY A 21 -6.05 -11.31 19.16
CA GLY A 21 -6.54 -10.04 19.65
C GLY A 21 -6.29 -10.01 21.15
N GLN A 22 -5.11 -9.54 21.55
CA GLN A 22 -4.86 -9.19 22.94
C GLN A 22 -5.53 -7.86 23.21
N VAL A 23 -6.63 -7.93 23.95
CA VAL A 23 -7.28 -6.79 24.58
C VAL A 23 -6.68 -6.61 25.98
N PHE A 24 -6.40 -5.34 26.33
CA PHE A 24 -5.98 -4.79 27.63
C PHE A 24 -4.53 -5.09 28.07
N GLY A 25 -3.78 -4.16 28.68
CA GLY A 25 -4.08 -2.82 29.17
C GLY A 25 -2.82 -2.15 29.73
N GLN A 26 -3.03 -1.00 30.38
CA GLN A 26 -2.06 -0.01 30.88
C GLN A 26 -1.51 0.96 29.83
N ALA A 27 -2.21 2.09 29.71
CA ALA A 27 -1.58 3.36 29.36
C ALA A 27 -0.54 3.67 30.44
N ALA A 28 0.71 3.29 30.19
CA ALA A 28 1.81 3.91 30.90
C ALA A 28 1.82 5.37 30.44
N ASN A 29 1.63 6.30 31.36
CA ASN A 29 1.91 7.71 31.11
C ASN A 29 3.41 7.81 30.82
N PHE A 30 3.80 7.70 29.54
CA PHE A 30 5.21 7.65 29.19
C PHE A 30 5.90 8.99 29.44
N PHE A 31 5.17 10.11 29.43
CA PHE A 31 5.75 11.45 29.55
C PHE A 31 4.76 12.44 30.18
N SER A 32 4.80 12.62 31.50
CA SER A 32 4.00 13.67 32.18
C SER A 32 4.73 15.02 32.33
N GLU A 33 6.02 15.10 31.96
CA GLU A 33 6.88 16.25 32.27
C GLU A 33 7.73 16.78 31.10
N ASN A 34 7.64 16.20 29.90
CA ASN A 34 8.54 16.55 28.79
C ASN A 34 8.09 17.77 27.97
N ARG A 35 9.07 18.56 27.50
CA ARG A 35 8.83 19.60 26.49
C ARG A 35 8.62 18.94 25.13
N TYR A 36 7.95 19.62 24.20
CA TYR A 36 7.70 19.08 22.85
C TYR A 36 8.98 18.63 22.12
N ALA A 37 10.12 19.26 22.42
CA ALA A 37 11.43 18.95 21.83
C ALA A 37 11.98 17.54 22.19
N ASP A 38 11.48 16.90 23.26
CA ASP A 38 11.97 15.60 23.72
C ASP A 38 11.31 14.42 22.98
N TYR A 39 10.28 14.68 22.16
CA TYR A 39 9.59 13.65 21.39
C TYR A 39 10.37 13.30 20.12
N PRO A 40 10.43 12.01 19.74
CA PRO A 40 11.18 11.59 18.56
C PRO A 40 10.41 11.85 17.25
N VAL A 41 11.15 12.21 16.20
CA VAL A 41 10.59 12.26 14.83
C VAL A 41 10.33 10.83 14.34
N ILE A 42 9.12 10.57 13.87
CA ILE A 42 8.67 9.24 13.44
C ILE A 42 8.64 9.19 11.91
N SER A 43 9.39 8.25 11.33
CA SER A 43 9.36 8.01 9.88
C SER A 43 8.50 6.81 9.52
N LEU A 44 7.95 6.82 8.30
CA LEU A 44 7.03 5.82 7.77
C LEU A 44 7.55 5.26 6.44
N LYS A 45 7.61 3.93 6.35
CA LYS A 45 7.88 3.17 5.12
C LYS A 45 6.79 2.14 4.91
N GLU A 46 6.41 1.89 3.67
CA GLU A 46 5.55 0.75 3.34
C GLU A 46 6.41 -0.47 3.01
N ASN A 47 6.07 -1.63 3.58
CA ASN A 47 6.71 -2.90 3.24
C ASN A 47 6.20 -3.47 1.89
N PHE A 48 6.66 -4.67 1.53
CA PHE A 48 6.24 -5.35 0.29
C PHE A 48 4.72 -5.53 0.17
N LEU A 49 4.02 -5.70 1.29
CA LEU A 49 2.56 -5.87 1.31
C LEU A 49 1.80 -4.53 1.29
N GLY A 50 2.49 -3.39 1.35
CA GLY A 50 1.86 -2.08 1.52
C GLY A 50 1.46 -1.77 2.96
N ASN A 51 1.96 -2.54 3.92
CA ASN A 51 1.73 -2.25 5.33
C ASN A 51 2.66 -1.14 5.81
N PRO A 52 2.17 -0.20 6.63
CA PRO A 52 2.99 0.80 7.29
C PRO A 52 3.97 0.15 8.25
N VAL A 53 5.23 0.57 8.18
CA VAL A 53 6.33 0.24 9.08
C VAL A 53 6.93 1.55 9.58
N TYR A 54 7.18 1.63 10.88
CA TYR A 54 7.55 2.86 11.57
C TYR A 54 8.97 2.78 12.08
N PHE A 55 9.65 3.93 12.09
CA PHE A 55 11.01 4.02 12.60
C PHE A 55 11.24 5.31 13.40
N VAL A 56 12.12 5.22 14.38
CA VAL A 56 12.67 6.35 15.15
C VAL A 56 14.19 6.20 15.15
N GLY A 57 14.90 7.22 14.69
CA GLY A 57 16.37 7.18 14.62
C GLY A 57 16.94 6.03 13.76
N GLY A 58 16.15 5.54 12.78
CA GLY A 58 16.51 4.38 11.96
C GLY A 58 16.07 3.03 12.52
N ASP A 59 15.73 2.95 13.81
CA ASP A 59 15.27 1.72 14.45
C ASP A 59 13.78 1.49 14.23
N LYS A 60 13.43 0.26 13.89
CA LYS A 60 12.03 -0.13 13.65
C LYS A 60 11.27 -0.21 14.97
N ILE A 61 10.17 0.53 15.08
CA ILE A 61 9.33 0.58 16.27
C ILE A 61 7.92 0.02 16.02
N LYS A 62 7.22 -0.32 17.10
CA LYS A 62 5.85 -0.86 17.03
C LYS A 62 4.82 0.24 16.88
N ALA A 63 3.67 -0.09 16.29
CA ALA A 63 2.54 0.85 16.20
C ALA A 63 2.05 1.30 17.59
N SER A 64 2.13 0.44 18.61
CA SER A 64 1.80 0.79 20.00
C SER A 64 2.71 1.86 20.57
N GLU A 65 4.01 1.80 20.26
CA GLU A 65 5.00 2.79 20.69
C GLU A 65 4.79 4.11 19.95
N VAL A 66 4.52 4.06 18.64
CA VAL A 66 4.13 5.26 17.87
C VAL A 66 2.90 5.93 18.48
N ARG A 67 1.88 5.15 18.84
CA ARG A 67 0.68 5.67 19.50
C ARG A 67 1.03 6.37 20.81
N ALA A 68 1.91 5.76 21.63
CA ALA A 68 2.36 6.34 22.89
C ALA A 68 3.07 7.70 22.68
N TYR A 69 3.97 7.80 21.70
CA TYR A 69 4.60 9.08 21.35
C TYR A 69 3.59 10.14 20.87
N MET A 70 2.51 9.70 20.22
CA MET A 70 1.45 10.58 19.76
C MET A 70 0.47 11.02 20.86
N GLU A 71 0.58 10.54 22.11
CA GLU A 71 -0.37 10.86 23.19
C GLU A 71 -0.44 12.35 23.55
N ILE A 72 0.57 13.14 23.16
CA ILE A 72 0.50 14.61 23.17
C ILE A 72 -0.68 15.18 22.38
N MET A 73 -1.20 14.42 21.41
CA MET A 73 -2.39 14.70 20.64
C MET A 73 -3.36 13.50 20.76
N PRO A 74 -4.11 13.39 21.87
CA PRO A 74 -4.81 12.15 22.22
C PRO A 74 -5.88 11.73 21.20
N GLY A 75 -6.51 12.70 20.52
CA GLY A 75 -7.42 12.42 19.39
C GLY A 75 -6.69 11.78 18.21
N ASP A 76 -5.56 12.37 17.81
CA ASP A 76 -4.75 11.89 16.69
C ASP A 76 -4.08 10.54 16.99
N ALA A 77 -3.71 10.26 18.24
CA ALA A 77 -3.17 8.97 18.68
C ALA A 77 -4.20 7.82 18.55
N ASN A 78 -5.46 8.09 18.91
CA ASN A 78 -6.55 7.14 18.74
C ASN A 78 -6.85 6.90 17.26
N ASP A 79 -6.94 7.97 16.47
CA ASP A 79 -7.14 7.88 15.03
C ASP A 79 -5.97 7.16 14.34
N PHE A 80 -4.74 7.36 14.79
CA PHE A 80 -3.58 6.63 14.29
C PHE A 80 -3.79 5.11 14.43
N MET A 81 -4.16 4.64 15.63
CA MET A 81 -4.32 3.20 15.88
C MET A 81 -5.51 2.61 15.10
N LYS A 82 -6.61 3.36 14.98
CA LYS A 82 -7.76 2.99 14.16
C LYS A 82 -7.37 2.86 12.68
N ASN A 83 -6.59 3.81 12.16
CA ASN A 83 -6.12 3.78 10.78
C ASN A 83 -5.05 2.70 10.54
N HIS A 84 -4.19 2.40 11.54
CA HIS A 84 -3.26 1.27 11.48
C HIS A 84 -4.01 -0.06 11.38
N THR A 85 -5.01 -0.27 12.23
CA THR A 85 -5.88 -1.46 12.20
C THR A 85 -6.62 -1.56 10.88
N LYS A 86 -7.14 -0.44 10.36
CA LYS A 86 -7.75 -0.37 9.02
C LYS A 86 -6.76 -0.78 7.93
N ALA A 87 -5.51 -0.32 8.01
CA ALA A 87 -4.47 -0.67 7.06
C ALA A 87 -4.15 -2.18 7.07
N MET A 88 -4.00 -2.77 8.26
CA MET A 88 -3.78 -4.21 8.44
C MET A 88 -4.95 -5.05 7.95
N THR A 89 -6.17 -4.66 8.30
CA THR A 89 -7.41 -5.35 7.88
C THR A 89 -7.56 -5.31 6.36
N GLY A 90 -7.30 -4.16 5.74
CA GLY A 90 -7.30 -4.03 4.29
C GLY A 90 -6.30 -4.97 3.62
N THR A 91 -5.10 -5.14 4.20
CA THR A 91 -4.12 -6.12 3.72
C THR A 91 -4.58 -7.56 3.92
N GLY A 92 -5.21 -7.88 5.05
CA GLY A 92 -5.80 -9.18 5.30
C GLY A 92 -6.85 -9.55 4.24
N LEU A 93 -7.78 -8.65 3.94
CA LEU A 93 -8.77 -8.81 2.87
C LEU A 93 -8.12 -8.96 1.50
N LEU A 94 -7.08 -8.17 1.23
CA LEU A 94 -6.31 -8.24 -0.02
C LEU A 94 -5.68 -9.61 -0.23
N LEU A 95 -4.97 -10.11 0.79
CA LEU A 95 -4.30 -11.40 0.73
C LEU A 95 -5.28 -12.55 0.71
N GLY A 96 -6.34 -12.50 1.53
CA GLY A 96 -7.42 -13.49 1.52
C GLY A 96 -8.06 -13.62 0.14
N GLY A 97 -8.39 -12.48 -0.49
CA GLY A 97 -8.90 -12.47 -1.86
C GLY A 97 -7.92 -13.04 -2.88
N GLN A 98 -6.64 -12.67 -2.80
CA GLN A 98 -5.60 -13.20 -3.69
C GLN A 98 -5.39 -14.70 -3.53
N VAL A 99 -5.41 -15.23 -2.31
CA VAL A 99 -5.29 -16.68 -2.07
C VAL A 99 -6.40 -17.45 -2.77
N VAL A 100 -7.63 -16.93 -2.75
CA VAL A 100 -8.75 -17.53 -3.49
C VAL A 100 -8.50 -17.50 -5.00
N VAL A 101 -8.04 -16.36 -5.54
CA VAL A 101 -7.72 -16.23 -6.98
C VAL A 101 -6.61 -17.20 -7.39
N TRP A 102 -5.52 -17.27 -6.63
CA TRP A 102 -4.40 -18.17 -6.91
C TRP A 102 -4.78 -19.64 -6.75
N GLY A 103 -5.59 -19.99 -5.75
CA GLY A 103 -6.12 -21.33 -5.58
C GLY A 103 -7.01 -21.74 -6.75
N ALA A 104 -7.85 -20.83 -7.24
CA ALA A 104 -8.69 -21.04 -8.41
C ALA A 104 -7.86 -21.23 -9.70
N LEU A 105 -6.80 -20.45 -9.88
CA LEU A 105 -5.86 -20.61 -10.99
C LEU A 105 -5.09 -21.93 -10.93
N GLY A 106 -4.58 -22.30 -9.75
CA GLY A 106 -3.91 -23.58 -9.54
C GLY A 106 -4.84 -24.75 -9.85
N TYR A 107 -6.11 -24.65 -9.44
CA TYR A 107 -7.14 -25.63 -9.79
C TYR A 107 -7.40 -25.70 -11.30
N ALA A 108 -7.50 -24.57 -12.00
CA ALA A 108 -7.68 -24.54 -13.45
C ALA A 108 -6.47 -25.14 -14.20
N ILE A 109 -5.23 -24.81 -13.78
CA ILE A 109 -4.00 -25.35 -14.38
C ILE A 109 -3.88 -26.86 -14.14
N ALA A 110 -4.18 -27.33 -12.93
CA ALA A 110 -4.12 -28.75 -12.58
C ALA A 110 -5.11 -29.61 -13.38
N ASN A 111 -6.19 -29.00 -13.88
CA ASN A 111 -7.21 -29.68 -14.69
C ASN A 111 -7.17 -29.22 -16.16
N ARG A 112 -6.07 -28.61 -16.63
CA ARG A 112 -5.99 -27.99 -17.96
C ARG A 112 -6.31 -28.99 -19.10
N ASP A 113 -5.92 -30.25 -18.93
CA ASP A 113 -6.09 -31.30 -19.95
C ASP A 113 -7.51 -31.89 -19.94
N ASN A 114 -8.33 -31.56 -18.92
CA ASN A 114 -9.72 -32.03 -18.74
C ASN A 114 -10.68 -30.85 -18.47
N LEU A 115 -10.40 -29.67 -19.03
CA LEU A 115 -11.24 -28.50 -18.83
C LEU A 115 -12.65 -28.76 -19.36
N ASN A 116 -13.64 -28.63 -18.47
CA ASN A 116 -15.05 -28.68 -18.81
C ASN A 116 -15.78 -27.42 -18.30
N ASN A 117 -17.03 -27.24 -18.71
CA ASN A 117 -17.83 -26.07 -18.34
C ASN A 117 -17.96 -25.86 -16.82
N GLN A 118 -17.97 -26.94 -16.03
CA GLN A 118 -18.06 -26.85 -14.58
C GLN A 118 -16.77 -26.31 -13.94
N ILE A 119 -15.61 -26.79 -14.39
CA ILE A 119 -14.29 -26.34 -13.92
C ILE A 119 -14.09 -24.86 -14.28
N VAL A 120 -14.41 -24.48 -15.51
CA VAL A 120 -14.32 -23.08 -15.98
C VAL A 120 -15.26 -22.17 -15.18
N ARG A 121 -16.51 -22.59 -14.96
CA ARG A 121 -17.47 -21.83 -14.14
C ARG A 121 -16.99 -21.66 -12.70
N ASN A 122 -16.51 -22.73 -12.06
CA ASN A 122 -16.00 -22.67 -10.69
C ASN A 122 -14.77 -21.77 -10.58
N TRP A 123 -13.87 -21.81 -11.57
CA TRP A 123 -12.72 -20.93 -11.67
C TRP A 123 -13.13 -19.46 -11.81
N ILE A 124 -14.07 -19.13 -12.71
CA ILE A 124 -14.56 -17.76 -12.90
C ILE A 124 -15.26 -17.23 -11.65
N ILE A 125 -16.10 -18.04 -10.98
CA ILE A 125 -16.78 -17.64 -9.74
C ILE A 125 -15.76 -17.37 -8.62
N ALA A 126 -14.82 -18.30 -8.42
CA ALA A 126 -13.81 -18.16 -7.38
C ALA A 126 -12.89 -16.95 -7.64
N THR A 127 -12.47 -16.73 -8.88
CA THR A 127 -11.67 -15.55 -9.24
C THR A 127 -12.46 -14.25 -9.07
N THR A 128 -13.77 -14.25 -9.35
CA THR A 128 -14.64 -13.07 -9.14
C THR A 128 -14.79 -12.75 -7.65
N ILE A 129 -15.12 -13.74 -6.82
CA ILE A 129 -15.25 -13.56 -5.36
C ILE A 129 -13.92 -13.12 -4.74
N GLY A 130 -12.82 -13.78 -5.10
CA GLY A 130 -11.48 -13.39 -4.67
C GLY A 130 -11.10 -11.98 -5.15
N GLY A 131 -11.49 -11.62 -6.37
CA GLY A 131 -11.31 -10.29 -6.95
C GLY A 131 -12.07 -9.19 -6.19
N ILE A 132 -13.30 -9.45 -5.74
CA ILE A 132 -14.08 -8.52 -4.91
C ILE A 132 -13.39 -8.29 -3.56
N GLY A 133 -12.97 -9.38 -2.88
CA GLY A 133 -12.26 -9.27 -1.60
C GLY A 133 -10.95 -8.49 -1.72
N ALA A 134 -10.16 -8.77 -2.76
CA ALA A 134 -8.96 -8.01 -3.08
C ALA A 134 -9.25 -6.54 -3.44
N GLY A 135 -10.34 -6.32 -4.18
CA GLY A 135 -10.82 -5.01 -4.60
C GLY A 135 -11.29 -4.12 -3.44
N ALA A 136 -11.83 -4.71 -2.37
CA ALA A 136 -12.20 -4.00 -1.15
C ALA A 136 -11.00 -3.76 -0.22
N GLY A 137 -10.11 -4.75 -0.08
CA GLY A 137 -8.94 -4.65 0.80
C GLY A 137 -7.93 -3.58 0.38
N ARG A 138 -7.67 -3.46 -0.93
CA ARG A 138 -6.70 -2.49 -1.49
C ARG A 138 -7.02 -1.02 -1.18
N PRO A 139 -8.22 -0.48 -1.43
CA PRO A 139 -8.56 0.90 -1.08
C PRO A 139 -8.60 1.12 0.43
N MET A 140 -9.06 0.13 1.21
CA MET A 140 -9.07 0.19 2.67
C MET A 140 -7.66 0.32 3.25
N ASN A 141 -6.72 -0.50 2.78
CA ASN A 141 -5.31 -0.40 3.16
C ASN A 141 -4.75 0.98 2.83
N ARG A 142 -4.96 1.44 1.58
CA ARG A 142 -4.40 2.71 1.09
C ARG A 142 -4.93 3.92 1.84
N ASP A 143 -6.23 3.97 2.13
CA ASP A 143 -6.81 5.07 2.93
C ASP A 143 -6.25 5.06 4.36
N GLY A 144 -6.08 3.87 4.96
CA GLY A 144 -5.41 3.73 6.26
C GLY A 144 -3.99 4.29 6.25
N VAL A 145 -3.16 3.87 5.29
CA VAL A 145 -1.76 4.35 5.16
C VAL A 145 -1.71 5.86 4.90
N ARG A 146 -2.60 6.38 4.07
CA ARG A 146 -2.69 7.82 3.76
C ARG A 146 -2.93 8.63 5.03
N ARG A 147 -3.94 8.24 5.81
CA ARG A 147 -4.29 8.93 7.06
C ARG A 147 -3.19 8.84 8.10
N ILE A 148 -2.56 7.67 8.24
CA ILE A 148 -1.39 7.49 9.12
C ILE A 148 -0.27 8.47 8.74
N ASN A 149 0.04 8.59 7.45
CA ASN A 149 1.07 9.52 6.97
C ASN A 149 0.75 10.98 7.36
N THR A 150 -0.51 11.41 7.19
CA THR A 150 -0.96 12.75 7.59
C THR A 150 -0.81 12.97 9.10
N LEU A 151 -1.22 11.99 9.91
CA LEU A 151 -1.14 12.07 11.38
C LEU A 151 0.32 12.15 11.86
N LEU A 152 1.21 11.34 11.26
CA LEU A 152 2.63 11.39 11.57
C LEU A 152 3.29 12.71 11.16
N ASN A 153 2.93 13.25 9.98
CA ASN A 153 3.43 14.55 9.55
C ASN A 153 3.01 15.65 10.53
N LYS A 154 1.74 15.64 10.96
CA LYS A 154 1.24 16.61 11.95
C LYS A 154 1.98 16.47 13.29
N HIS A 155 2.19 15.24 13.76
CA HIS A 155 2.98 14.97 14.97
C HIS A 155 4.41 15.51 14.83
N ASN A 156 5.13 15.11 13.78
CA ASN A 156 6.51 15.53 13.56
C ASN A 156 6.66 17.05 13.40
N TYR A 157 5.70 17.69 12.73
CA TYR A 157 5.68 19.14 12.63
C TYR A 157 5.52 19.80 14.00
N LEU A 158 4.56 19.34 14.81
CA LEU A 158 4.29 19.91 16.14
C LEU A 158 5.53 19.87 17.05
N ILE A 159 6.26 18.75 17.06
CA ILE A 159 7.40 18.55 17.97
C ILE A 159 8.69 19.25 17.51
N ARG A 160 8.76 19.69 16.25
CA ARG A 160 9.94 20.32 15.63
C ARG A 160 9.66 21.67 14.98
N GLN A 161 8.49 22.27 15.21
CA GLN A 161 8.09 23.51 14.55
C GLN A 161 9.13 24.63 14.73
N ASP A 162 9.78 24.68 15.89
CA ASP A 162 10.74 25.73 16.25
C ASP A 162 12.10 25.52 15.56
N ASP A 163 12.41 24.28 15.12
CA ASP A 163 13.65 23.91 14.42
C ASP A 163 13.53 24.10 12.90
N ILE A 164 12.31 24.27 12.38
CA ILE A 164 12.05 24.35 10.94
C ILE A 164 12.33 25.77 10.44
N THR A 165 13.46 25.94 9.74
CA THR A 165 13.91 27.22 9.15
C THR A 165 13.59 27.37 7.66
N LYS A 166 13.02 26.33 7.05
CA LYS A 166 12.68 26.23 5.62
C LYS A 166 11.20 25.83 5.44
N PRO A 167 10.63 25.93 4.23
CA PRO A 167 9.25 25.49 3.99
C PRO A 167 9.03 24.04 4.47
N TYR A 168 7.87 23.77 5.07
CA TYR A 168 7.55 22.40 5.52
C TYR A 168 6.75 21.68 4.44
N LEU A 169 7.38 20.67 3.82
CA LEU A 169 6.77 19.94 2.73
C LEU A 169 6.09 18.66 3.23
N SER A 170 4.83 18.47 2.84
CA SER A 170 4.09 17.24 3.13
C SER A 170 3.62 16.58 1.84
N MET A 171 3.30 15.28 1.91
CA MET A 171 2.69 14.58 0.78
C MET A 171 1.32 14.04 1.11
N ASP A 172 0.50 14.00 0.08
CA ASP A 172 -0.70 13.20 0.01
C ASP A 172 -0.68 12.35 -1.27
N PHE A 173 -1.48 11.31 -1.33
CA PHE A 173 -1.63 10.52 -2.55
C PHE A 173 -3.09 10.21 -2.83
N ARG A 174 -3.45 10.32 -4.11
CA ARG A 174 -4.82 10.11 -4.60
C ARG A 174 -4.83 9.06 -5.70
N ASN A 175 -5.91 8.30 -5.77
CA ASN A 175 -6.15 7.34 -6.84
C ASN A 175 -6.81 8.03 -8.01
N ASN A 176 -6.31 7.77 -9.22
CA ASN A 176 -6.98 8.07 -10.47
C ASN A 176 -7.14 6.78 -11.29
N HIS A 177 -7.88 6.85 -12.39
CA HIS A 177 -8.13 5.68 -13.25
C HIS A 177 -6.84 5.08 -13.85
N LEU A 178 -5.79 5.90 -13.99
CA LEU A 178 -4.50 5.52 -14.57
C LEU A 178 -3.47 5.05 -13.51
N GLY A 179 -3.78 5.17 -12.22
CA GLY A 179 -2.87 4.83 -11.14
C GLY A 179 -2.99 5.69 -9.89
N GLU A 180 -1.85 6.01 -9.30
CA GLU A 180 -1.75 6.85 -8.11
C GLU A 180 -0.93 8.08 -8.45
N LYS A 181 -1.44 9.24 -8.04
CA LYS A 181 -0.72 10.50 -8.13
C LYS A 181 -0.30 10.92 -6.73
N ILE A 182 0.97 11.29 -6.60
CA ILE A 182 1.51 11.88 -5.37
C ILE A 182 1.45 13.41 -5.53
N ASP A 183 0.76 14.05 -4.58
CA ASP A 183 0.65 15.48 -4.47
C ASP A 183 1.55 15.95 -3.32
N ILE A 184 2.31 17.02 -3.54
CA ILE A 184 3.22 17.59 -2.53
C ILE A 184 2.69 18.96 -2.16
N TYR A 185 2.69 19.27 -0.87
CA TYR A 185 2.16 20.50 -0.33
C TYR A 185 3.24 21.25 0.43
N ASP A 186 3.17 22.56 0.36
CA ASP A 186 3.90 23.50 1.21
C ASP A 186 2.86 24.18 2.11
N GLY A 187 2.78 23.72 3.36
CA GLY A 187 1.63 23.98 4.23
C GLY A 187 0.30 23.56 3.55
N PRO A 188 -0.68 24.47 3.39
CA PRO A 188 -1.94 24.16 2.70
C PRO A 188 -1.84 24.17 1.17
N ASN A 189 -0.74 24.69 0.60
CA ASN A 189 -0.63 24.97 -0.83
C ASN A 189 -0.13 23.76 -1.60
N LEU A 190 -0.91 23.27 -2.55
CA LEU A 190 -0.48 22.23 -3.48
C LEU A 190 0.61 22.77 -4.41
N LEU A 191 1.78 22.13 -4.41
CA LEU A 191 2.90 22.53 -5.26
C LEU A 191 2.65 22.16 -6.72
N THR A 192 2.79 23.16 -7.60
CA THR A 192 2.83 22.94 -9.03
C THR A 192 4.17 22.33 -9.44
N LYS A 193 4.22 21.69 -10.62
CA LYS A 193 5.47 21.11 -11.15
C LYS A 193 6.59 22.15 -11.28
N SER A 194 6.25 23.39 -11.66
CA SER A 194 7.21 24.48 -11.76
C SER A 194 7.82 24.82 -10.39
N ARG A 195 6.97 24.98 -9.37
CA ARG A 195 7.42 25.28 -8.00
C ARG A 195 8.21 24.13 -7.38
N LEU A 196 7.80 22.89 -7.62
CA LEU A 196 8.55 21.71 -7.20
C LEU A 196 9.93 21.66 -7.85
N ASN A 197 10.03 21.98 -9.14
CA ASN A 197 11.32 22.06 -9.83
C ASN A 197 12.21 23.18 -9.28
N GLN A 198 11.64 24.33 -8.90
CA GLN A 198 12.39 25.39 -8.21
C GLN A 198 12.99 24.87 -6.90
N TYR A 199 12.20 24.20 -6.05
CA TYR A 199 12.71 23.58 -4.84
C TYR A 199 13.79 22.53 -5.10
N MET A 200 13.69 21.75 -6.18
CA MET A 200 14.74 20.81 -6.57
C MET A 200 16.03 21.48 -7.09
N LEU A 201 15.97 22.73 -7.54
CA LEU A 201 17.15 23.51 -7.92
C LEU A 201 17.77 24.20 -6.71
N GLU A 202 16.93 24.74 -5.83
CA GLU A 202 17.33 25.44 -4.60
C GLU A 202 17.93 24.48 -3.56
N PHE A 203 17.44 23.22 -3.51
CA PHE A 203 17.84 22.23 -2.51
C PHE A 203 18.32 20.92 -3.19
N PRO A 204 19.63 20.75 -3.42
CA PRO A 204 20.18 19.59 -4.13
C PRO A 204 19.89 18.24 -3.45
N GLU A 205 19.88 18.17 -2.11
CA GLU A 205 19.56 16.94 -1.38
C GLU A 205 18.12 16.44 -1.62
N PHE A 206 17.19 17.35 -1.88
CA PHE A 206 15.80 17.03 -2.20
C PHE A 206 15.65 16.46 -3.61
N ALA A 207 16.50 16.91 -4.55
CA ALA A 207 16.40 16.58 -5.96
C ALA A 207 16.60 15.08 -6.27
N GLU A 208 17.55 14.41 -5.61
CA GLU A 208 17.90 13.02 -5.93
C GLU A 208 16.73 12.06 -5.67
N TYR A 209 16.16 12.12 -4.47
CA TYR A 209 15.05 11.25 -4.07
C TYR A 209 13.75 11.62 -4.81
N MET A 210 13.55 12.91 -5.09
CA MET A 210 12.42 13.36 -5.90
C MET A 210 12.50 12.86 -7.35
N ARG A 211 13.68 12.83 -7.97
CA ARG A 211 13.86 12.24 -9.31
C ARG A 211 13.52 10.75 -9.31
N LYS A 212 13.97 10.00 -8.31
CA LYS A 212 13.63 8.56 -8.16
C LYS A 212 12.11 8.37 -8.00
N SER A 213 11.46 9.20 -7.18
CA SER A 213 9.99 9.19 -7.03
C SER A 213 9.28 9.49 -8.35
N GLN A 214 9.62 10.57 -9.04
CA GLN A 214 8.99 10.97 -10.30
C GLN A 214 9.13 9.89 -11.38
N ARG A 215 10.32 9.26 -11.50
CA ARG A 215 10.53 8.14 -12.41
C ARG A 215 9.58 6.97 -12.10
N ASN A 216 9.43 6.63 -10.83
CA ASN A 216 8.53 5.55 -10.42
C ASN A 216 7.05 5.92 -10.63
N GLN A 217 6.65 7.18 -10.45
CA GLN A 217 5.29 7.63 -10.78
C GLN A 217 4.99 7.52 -12.28
N ASN A 218 5.96 7.85 -13.14
CA ASN A 218 5.82 7.68 -14.59
C ASN A 218 5.66 6.21 -14.97
N TRP A 219 6.50 5.32 -14.41
CA TRP A 219 6.36 3.87 -14.60
C TRP A 219 5.03 3.33 -14.09
N SER A 220 4.56 3.80 -12.93
CA SER A 220 3.25 3.43 -12.41
C SER A 220 2.11 3.82 -13.36
N SER A 221 2.20 5.01 -13.94
CA SER A 221 1.21 5.51 -14.91
C SER A 221 1.25 4.69 -16.21
N ALA A 222 2.44 4.38 -16.72
CA ALA A 222 2.62 3.53 -17.89
C ALA A 222 2.05 2.12 -17.66
N LEU A 223 2.37 1.49 -16.53
CA LEU A 223 1.80 0.19 -16.15
C LEU A 223 0.27 0.25 -15.96
N GLY A 224 -0.25 1.37 -15.48
CA GLY A 224 -1.69 1.60 -15.39
C GLY A 224 -2.38 1.66 -16.76
N ILE A 225 -1.78 2.35 -17.74
CA ILE A 225 -2.27 2.39 -19.13
C ILE A 225 -2.25 1.00 -19.75
N VAL A 226 -1.14 0.25 -19.60
CA VAL A 226 -1.05 -1.12 -20.11
C VAL A 226 -2.07 -2.04 -19.43
N GLY A 227 -2.26 -1.90 -18.11
CA GLY A 227 -3.26 -2.63 -17.36
C GLY A 227 -4.70 -2.36 -17.83
N LEU A 228 -5.05 -1.10 -18.08
CA LEU A 228 -6.35 -0.74 -18.63
C LEU A 228 -6.57 -1.32 -20.03
N ALA A 229 -5.58 -1.18 -20.92
CA ALA A 229 -5.64 -1.75 -22.26
C ALA A 229 -5.83 -3.29 -22.21
N SER A 230 -5.08 -3.97 -21.35
CA SER A 230 -5.22 -5.41 -21.12
C SER A 230 -6.59 -5.79 -20.56
N THR A 231 -7.15 -4.97 -19.67
CA THR A 231 -8.51 -5.17 -19.13
C THR A 231 -9.57 -5.01 -20.21
N VAL A 232 -9.45 -4.00 -21.08
CA VAL A 232 -10.37 -3.79 -22.22
C VAL A 232 -10.34 -4.98 -23.17
N VAL A 233 -9.14 -5.50 -23.49
CA VAL A 233 -8.99 -6.71 -24.32
C VAL A 233 -9.61 -7.93 -23.64
N PHE A 234 -9.39 -8.10 -22.34
CA PHE A 234 -9.95 -9.23 -21.57
C PHE A 234 -11.48 -9.18 -21.48
N VAL A 235 -12.07 -8.03 -21.16
CA VAL A 235 -13.52 -7.84 -21.10
C VAL A 235 -14.13 -7.96 -22.50
N GLY A 236 -13.52 -7.36 -23.51
CA GLY A 236 -13.94 -7.48 -24.90
C GLY A 236 -13.92 -8.93 -25.39
N TYR A 237 -12.94 -9.72 -24.95
CA TYR A 237 -12.84 -11.15 -25.25
C TYR A 237 -13.95 -11.97 -24.55
N ILE A 238 -14.25 -11.67 -23.28
CA ILE A 238 -15.30 -12.38 -22.52
C ILE A 238 -16.72 -12.03 -22.98
N LEU A 239 -16.94 -10.77 -23.39
CA LEU A 239 -18.26 -10.30 -23.82
C LEU A 239 -18.55 -10.54 -25.31
N THR A 240 -17.57 -11.00 -26.10
CA THR A 240 -17.83 -11.28 -27.52
C THR A 240 -18.70 -12.54 -27.68
N PRO A 241 -19.72 -12.55 -28.55
CA PRO A 241 -20.68 -13.65 -28.68
C PRO A 241 -20.10 -15.01 -29.10
N GLN A 242 -18.81 -15.08 -29.47
CA GLN A 242 -18.17 -16.28 -30.02
C GLN A 242 -17.75 -17.33 -28.96
N ILE A 243 -17.96 -17.10 -27.66
CA ILE A 243 -17.66 -18.07 -26.58
C ILE A 243 -18.74 -19.17 -26.46
N GLN A 244 -19.58 -19.37 -27.49
CA GLN A 244 -20.49 -20.52 -27.59
C GLN A 244 -19.82 -21.83 -28.01
N SER A 245 -18.50 -21.88 -28.22
CA SER A 245 -17.81 -23.13 -28.57
C SER A 245 -17.54 -23.99 -27.33
N SER A 246 -17.74 -25.30 -27.46
CA SER A 246 -17.62 -26.33 -26.42
C SER A 246 -16.20 -26.56 -25.88
N THR A 247 -15.23 -25.71 -26.27
CA THR A 247 -13.84 -25.83 -25.87
C THR A 247 -13.38 -24.50 -25.25
N PRO A 248 -13.06 -24.45 -23.94
CA PRO A 248 -12.56 -23.24 -23.33
C PRO A 248 -11.26 -22.79 -24.01
N SER A 249 -11.22 -21.52 -24.41
CA SER A 249 -10.10 -20.96 -25.15
C SER A 249 -8.79 -20.96 -24.35
N ASN A 250 -7.72 -21.43 -25.01
CA ASN A 250 -6.35 -21.46 -24.48
C ASN A 250 -5.78 -20.07 -24.14
N ILE A 251 -6.43 -18.97 -24.51
CA ILE A 251 -5.95 -17.60 -24.27
C ILE A 251 -6.35 -17.04 -22.90
N LEU A 252 -7.35 -17.62 -22.23
CA LEU A 252 -7.90 -17.11 -20.97
C LEU A 252 -6.89 -17.20 -19.80
N LEU A 253 -6.15 -18.32 -19.72
CA LEU A 253 -5.11 -18.51 -18.70
C LEU A 253 -3.95 -17.51 -18.87
N PRO A 254 -3.33 -17.37 -20.07
CA PRO A 254 -2.31 -16.34 -20.32
C PRO A 254 -2.78 -14.91 -20.02
N LEU A 255 -4.01 -14.53 -20.41
CA LEU A 255 -4.54 -13.20 -20.15
C LEU A 255 -4.77 -12.95 -18.65
N THR A 256 -5.23 -13.95 -17.90
CA THR A 256 -5.41 -13.84 -16.45
C THR A 256 -4.06 -13.68 -15.75
N MET A 257 -3.04 -14.44 -16.17
CA MET A 257 -1.67 -14.30 -15.66
C MET A 257 -1.07 -12.93 -15.97
N ALA A 258 -1.27 -12.41 -17.18
CA ALA A 258 -0.80 -11.07 -17.58
C ALA A 258 -1.45 -9.97 -16.71
N ASN A 259 -2.76 -10.03 -16.50
CA ASN A 259 -3.49 -9.08 -15.65
C ASN A 259 -3.00 -9.09 -14.19
N ILE A 260 -2.70 -10.28 -13.65
CA ILE A 260 -2.14 -10.41 -12.30
C ILE A 260 -0.71 -9.85 -12.25
N GLY A 261 0.14 -10.18 -13.23
CA GLY A 261 1.50 -9.66 -13.33
C GLY A 261 1.56 -8.14 -13.39
N LEU A 262 0.69 -7.51 -14.18
CA LEU A 262 0.56 -6.06 -14.27
C LEU A 262 0.07 -5.44 -12.94
N SER A 263 -0.84 -6.11 -12.24
CA SER A 263 -1.37 -5.65 -10.95
C SER A 263 -0.33 -5.66 -9.83
N ILE A 264 0.54 -6.68 -9.80
CA ILE A 264 1.61 -6.84 -8.81
C ILE A 264 2.73 -5.83 -9.09
N SER A 265 3.24 -5.79 -10.33
CA SER A 265 4.32 -4.88 -10.73
C SER A 265 3.92 -3.42 -10.53
N GLY A 266 2.72 -3.03 -10.93
CA GLY A 266 2.17 -1.69 -10.68
C GLY A 266 2.08 -1.35 -9.20
N GLY A 267 1.77 -2.33 -8.33
CA GLY A 267 1.76 -2.16 -6.88
C GLY A 267 3.14 -1.87 -6.28
N ILE A 268 4.16 -2.60 -6.72
CA ILE A 268 5.56 -2.42 -6.27
C ILE A 268 6.06 -1.03 -6.65
N VAL A 269 5.87 -0.63 -7.90
CA VAL A 269 6.35 0.66 -8.42
C VAL A 269 5.68 1.84 -7.70
N ARG A 270 4.36 1.76 -7.45
CA ARG A 270 3.61 2.79 -6.70
C ARG A 270 4.12 2.93 -5.27
N ARG A 271 4.37 1.83 -4.58
CA ARG A 271 4.95 1.84 -3.22
C ARG A 271 6.34 2.46 -3.21
N ALA A 272 7.19 2.09 -4.16
CA ALA A 272 8.52 2.65 -4.28
C ALA A 272 8.47 4.17 -4.50
N ALA A 273 7.56 4.67 -5.35
CA ALA A 273 7.35 6.11 -5.53
C ALA A 273 6.98 6.82 -4.22
N ARG A 274 6.01 6.26 -3.46
CA ARG A 274 5.61 6.83 -2.16
C ARG A 274 6.73 6.81 -1.14
N ASN A 275 7.41 5.68 -0.97
CA ASN A 275 8.51 5.53 -0.02
C ASN A 275 9.65 6.51 -0.33
N HIS A 276 10.05 6.64 -1.60
CA HIS A 276 11.07 7.64 -1.97
C HIS A 276 10.61 9.07 -1.76
N THR A 277 9.32 9.38 -1.98
CA THR A 277 8.80 10.72 -1.68
C THR A 277 8.83 10.99 -0.18
N ARG A 278 8.38 10.06 0.66
CA ARG A 278 8.45 10.21 2.12
C ARG A 278 9.88 10.42 2.59
N GLN A 279 10.82 9.64 2.08
CA GLN A 279 12.24 9.81 2.39
C GLN A 279 12.76 11.18 1.95
N ALA A 280 12.41 11.63 0.74
CA ALA A 280 12.80 12.95 0.24
C ALA A 280 12.29 14.07 1.16
N LEU A 281 11.02 13.99 1.56
CA LEU A 281 10.38 14.98 2.42
C LEU A 281 10.92 14.93 3.85
N MET A 282 11.21 13.74 4.38
CA MET A 282 11.80 13.59 5.72
C MET A 282 13.20 14.21 5.77
N LYS A 283 14.06 13.91 4.78
CA LYS A 283 15.39 14.55 4.63
C LYS A 283 15.26 16.06 4.48
N PHE A 284 14.34 16.49 3.62
CA PHE A 284 14.13 17.90 3.37
C PHE A 284 13.62 18.62 4.61
N ASN A 285 12.70 18.08 5.40
CA ASN A 285 12.13 18.78 6.54
C ASN A 285 13.02 18.73 7.78
N PHE A 286 13.68 17.59 8.04
CA PHE A 286 14.32 17.32 9.33
C PHE A 286 15.80 16.98 9.26
N GLY A 287 16.34 16.68 8.07
CA GLY A 287 17.75 16.26 7.91
C GLY A 287 17.94 14.76 7.71
N ASP A 288 19.19 14.36 7.49
CA ASP A 288 19.55 13.00 7.07
C ASP A 288 19.47 11.97 8.20
N GLU A 289 19.69 12.37 9.45
CA GLU A 289 19.65 11.46 10.61
C GLU A 289 18.28 10.81 10.87
N PHE A 290 17.20 11.37 10.31
CA PHE A 290 15.83 10.89 10.54
C PHE A 290 15.33 9.91 9.47
N VAL A 291 16.20 9.49 8.54
CA VAL A 291 15.82 8.58 7.46
C VAL A 291 16.36 7.18 7.69
N SER A 292 15.44 6.21 7.80
CA SER A 292 15.78 4.79 7.77
C SER A 292 16.26 4.38 6.36
N TYR A 293 17.46 3.82 6.27
CA TYR A 293 17.98 3.17 5.06
C TYR A 293 17.24 1.83 4.84
#